data_AF-A0A085EWN5-F1
#
_entry.id   AF-A0A085EWN5-F1
#
_cell.length_a   1.000
_cell.length_b   1.000
_cell.length_c   1.000
_cell.angle_alpha   90.00
_cell.angle_beta   90.00
_cell.angle_gamma   90.00
#
_symmetry.space_group_name_H-M   'P 1'
#
loop_
_entity.id
_entity.type
_entity.pdbx_description
1 polymer ?
#
loop_
_entity_poly.entity_id
_entity_poly.type
_entity_poly.pdbx_seq_one_letter_code
_entity_poly.pdbx_strand_id
1 'polypeptide(L)'
;MLLRPILLLSTLALTACAVPNSRSNAVVVTDNKEIVQTCKQVAEINGDSTINQTLLIDSARDSALARLKIRAAEAGGTHVVSPVATHTWKGPSTAGTVYKC
;
A
#
# COMPACT_ATOMS: atom_id res chain seq x y z
N MET A 1 27.25 30.04 13.22
CA MET A 1 26.00 29.35 13.65
C MET A 1 25.05 29.22 12.46
N LEU A 2 25.22 28.20 11.61
CA LEU A 2 24.34 27.95 10.44
C LEU A 2 24.00 26.47 10.23
N LEU A 3 24.42 25.57 11.13
CA LEU A 3 24.21 24.12 11.00
C LEU A 3 22.81 23.64 11.42
N ARG A 4 22.08 24.45 12.20
CA ARG A 4 20.77 24.11 12.77
C ARG A 4 19.60 24.05 11.76
N PRO A 5 19.47 24.98 10.78
CA PRO A 5 18.36 24.92 9.82
C PRO A 5 18.50 23.80 8.78
N ILE A 6 19.73 23.36 8.48
CA ILE A 6 19.98 22.30 7.50
C ILE A 6 19.54 20.92 8.05
N LEU A 7 19.70 20.70 9.36
CA LEU A 7 19.32 19.44 10.00
C LEU A 7 17.80 19.28 10.13
N LEU A 8 17.05 20.38 10.18
CA LEU A 8 15.59 20.37 10.19
C LEU A 8 15.00 20.09 8.79
N LEU A 9 15.72 20.43 7.72
CA LEU A 9 15.23 20.21 6.35
C LEU A 9 15.34 18.74 5.92
N SER A 10 16.35 18.01 6.42
CA SER A 10 16.53 16.59 6.10
C SER A 10 15.47 15.69 6.74
N THR A 11 14.91 16.05 7.90
CA THR A 11 13.88 15.24 8.56
C THR A 11 12.52 15.32 7.89
N LEU A 12 12.19 16.42 7.22
CA LEU A 12 10.94 16.54 6.46
C LEU A 12 10.94 15.64 5.21
N ALA A 13 12.11 15.44 4.58
CA ALA A 13 12.23 14.62 3.38
C ALA A 13 11.96 13.12 3.63
N LEU A 14 12.10 12.63 4.86
CA LEU A 14 11.85 11.22 5.20
C LEU A 14 10.37 10.87 5.36
N THR A 15 9.48 11.86 5.44
CA THR A 15 8.03 11.62 5.61
C THR A 15 7.34 11.13 4.34
N ALA A 16 7.99 11.23 3.18
CA ALA A 16 7.44 10.82 1.88
C ALA A 16 7.68 9.33 1.56
N CYS A 17 8.42 8.60 2.39
CA CYS A 17 8.57 7.15 2.22
C CYS A 17 7.34 6.44 2.76
N ALA A 18 6.71 5.60 1.92
CA ALA A 18 5.66 4.68 2.35
C ALA A 18 6.28 3.62 3.30
N VAL A 19 6.31 3.91 4.61
CA VAL A 19 6.88 3.03 5.63
C VAL A 19 5.77 2.19 6.27
N PRO A 20 5.94 0.85 6.35
CA PRO A 20 5.02 0.00 7.10
C PRO A 20 4.91 0.47 8.56
N ASN A 21 3.68 0.65 9.02
CA ASN A 21 3.33 0.93 10.41
C ASN A 21 2.30 -0.09 10.93
N SER A 22 2.00 -0.04 12.24
CA SER A 22 1.04 -0.96 12.88
C SER A 22 -0.33 -0.98 12.18
N ARG A 23 -0.85 0.17 11.73
CA ARG A 23 -2.14 0.25 11.01
C ARG A 23 -2.06 -0.47 9.67
N SER A 24 -1.01 -0.23 8.89
CA SER A 24 -0.81 -0.91 7.61
C SER A 24 -0.60 -2.42 7.76
N ASN A 25 0.03 -2.87 8.84
CA ASN A 25 0.24 -4.31 9.06
C ASN A 25 -1.07 -5.05 9.37
N ALA A 26 -2.03 -4.35 9.99
CA ALA A 26 -3.38 -4.88 10.26
C ALA A 26 -4.28 -4.91 9.01
N VAL A 27 -3.91 -4.23 7.92
CA VAL A 27 -4.72 -4.23 6.70
C VAL A 27 -4.70 -5.60 6.05
N VAL A 28 -5.90 -6.12 5.78
CA VAL A 28 -6.10 -7.38 5.07
C VAL A 28 -6.24 -7.09 3.57
N VAL A 29 -5.40 -7.72 2.75
CA VAL A 29 -5.54 -7.67 1.29
C VAL A 29 -6.07 -9.02 0.82
N THR A 30 -7.14 -9.01 0.03
CA THR A 30 -7.81 -10.21 -0.45
C THR A 30 -8.29 -10.02 -1.88
N ASP A 31 -8.49 -11.11 -2.61
CA ASP A 31 -9.19 -11.14 -3.89
C ASP A 31 -10.65 -11.56 -3.74
N ASN A 32 -11.06 -12.05 -2.56
CA ASN A 32 -12.43 -12.46 -2.28
C ASN A 32 -13.29 -11.27 -1.84
N LYS A 33 -14.25 -10.90 -2.69
CA LYS A 33 -15.22 -9.82 -2.42
C LYS A 33 -16.23 -10.16 -1.31
N GLU A 34 -16.42 -11.44 -0.98
CA GLU A 34 -17.35 -11.86 0.07
C GLU A 34 -16.96 -11.33 1.45
N ILE A 35 -15.65 -11.18 1.70
CA ILE A 35 -15.10 -10.71 2.97
C ILE A 35 -15.51 -9.25 3.27
N VAL A 36 -15.76 -8.44 2.24
CA VAL A 36 -16.04 -7.00 2.36
C VAL A 36 -17.50 -6.64 2.08
N GLN A 37 -18.40 -7.61 1.91
CA GLN A 37 -19.79 -7.36 1.51
C GLN A 37 -20.55 -6.40 2.44
N THR A 38 -20.26 -6.45 3.74
CA THR A 38 -20.89 -5.59 4.75
C THR A 38 -20.11 -4.31 5.04
N CYS A 39 -18.97 -4.10 4.38
CA CYS A 39 -18.04 -3.02 4.68
C CYS A 39 -18.26 -1.82 3.75
N LYS A 40 -17.91 -0.63 4.23
CA LYS A 40 -18.05 0.60 3.44
C LYS A 40 -16.83 0.82 2.56
N GLN A 41 -17.02 1.00 1.26
CA GLN A 41 -15.95 1.44 0.36
C GLN A 41 -15.51 2.88 0.74
N VAL A 42 -14.20 3.10 0.85
CA VAL A 42 -13.64 4.40 1.25
C VAL A 42 -12.74 5.03 0.20
N ALA A 43 -12.02 4.23 -0.61
CA ALA A 43 -11.09 4.75 -1.61
C ALA A 43 -10.77 3.71 -2.70
N GLU A 44 -10.19 4.19 -3.79
CA GLU A 44 -9.47 3.38 -4.77
C GLU A 44 -7.99 3.73 -4.71
N ILE A 45 -7.13 2.71 -4.71
CA ILE A 45 -5.68 2.86 -4.55
C ILE A 45 -4.94 2.00 -5.57
N ASN A 46 -3.64 2.24 -5.71
CA ASN A 46 -2.77 1.48 -6.61
C ASN A 46 -1.46 1.13 -5.88
N GLY A 47 -1.03 -0.14 -5.95
CA GLY A 47 0.20 -0.66 -5.33
C GLY A 47 1.47 -0.52 -6.18
N ASP A 48 1.42 0.16 -7.32
CA ASP A 48 2.58 0.29 -8.23
C ASP A 48 3.74 1.11 -7.63
N SER A 49 4.96 0.79 -8.05
CA SER A 49 6.14 1.64 -7.89
C SER A 49 6.31 2.50 -9.13
N THR A 50 6.39 3.81 -8.94
CA THR A 50 6.91 4.74 -9.96
C THR A 50 8.39 4.49 -10.32
N ILE A 51 9.06 3.57 -9.63
CA ILE A 51 10.45 3.17 -9.88
C ILE A 51 10.42 2.00 -10.87
N ASN A 52 10.88 2.23 -12.11
CA ASN A 52 11.07 1.22 -13.15
C ASN A 52 12.21 0.25 -12.77
N GLN A 53 11.97 -0.61 -11.79
CA GLN A 53 12.86 -1.73 -11.47
C GLN A 53 12.23 -3.01 -11.99
N THR A 54 12.98 -3.75 -12.79
CA THR A 54 12.64 -5.12 -13.19
C THR A 54 12.78 -6.03 -11.97
N LEU A 55 11.70 -6.13 -11.19
CA LEU A 55 11.63 -7.06 -10.07
C LEU A 55 11.24 -8.46 -10.57
N LEU A 56 11.73 -9.49 -9.89
CA LEU A 56 11.15 -10.83 -10.00
C LEU A 56 9.68 -10.77 -9.58
N ILE A 57 8.83 -11.59 -10.21
CA ILE A 57 7.37 -11.51 -10.04
C ILE A 57 6.94 -11.62 -8.57
N ASP A 58 7.60 -12.48 -7.78
CA ASP A 58 7.30 -12.63 -6.34
C ASP A 58 7.65 -11.38 -5.54
N SER A 59 8.81 -10.77 -5.82
CA SER A 59 9.23 -9.53 -5.19
C SER A 59 8.34 -8.34 -5.60
N ALA A 60 7.89 -8.32 -6.85
CA ALA A 60 6.92 -7.35 -7.34
C ALA A 60 5.58 -7.48 -6.61
N ARG A 61 5.11 -8.72 -6.40
CA ARG A 61 3.87 -9.00 -5.67
C ARG A 61 3.97 -8.53 -4.22
N ASP A 62 5.03 -8.92 -3.51
CA ASP A 62 5.21 -8.56 -2.11
C ASP A 62 5.35 -7.04 -1.93
N SER A 63 6.04 -6.38 -2.85
CA SER A 63 6.13 -4.91 -2.90
C SER A 63 4.78 -4.24 -3.13
N ALA A 64 3.98 -4.77 -4.07
CA ALA A 64 2.64 -4.26 -4.34
C ALA A 64 1.69 -4.46 -3.14
N LEU A 65 1.74 -5.63 -2.49
CA LEU A 65 0.98 -5.91 -1.27
C LEU A 65 1.34 -4.94 -0.15
N ALA A 66 2.63 -4.70 0.08
CA ALA A 66 3.08 -3.76 1.10
C ALA A 66 2.55 -2.34 0.84
N ARG A 67 2.62 -1.86 -0.41
CA ARG A 67 2.12 -0.52 -0.79
C ARG A 67 0.61 -0.41 -0.69
N LEU A 68 -0.12 -1.43 -1.10
CA LEU A 68 -1.57 -1.48 -0.95
C LEU A 68 -1.98 -1.36 0.53
N LYS A 69 -1.30 -2.09 1.41
CA LYS A 69 -1.52 -2.02 2.86
C LYS A 69 -1.25 -0.63 3.44
N ILE A 70 -0.16 0.01 3.03
CA ILE A 70 0.20 1.35 3.50
C ILE A 70 -0.85 2.37 3.05
N ARG A 71 -1.15 2.43 1.75
CA ARG A 71 -2.12 3.38 1.19
C ARG A 71 -3.54 3.18 1.73
N ALA A 72 -3.93 1.93 1.98
CA ALA A 72 -5.21 1.63 2.60
C ALA A 72 -5.29 2.14 4.04
N ALA A 73 -4.22 1.97 4.83
CA ALA A 73 -4.16 2.52 6.17
C ALA A 73 -4.14 4.05 6.19
N GLU A 74 -3.46 4.69 5.23
CA GLU A 74 -3.49 6.14 5.02
C GLU A 74 -4.90 6.64 4.66
N ALA A 75 -5.64 5.87 3.85
CA ALA A 75 -7.04 6.13 3.52
C ALA A 75 -8.02 5.78 4.67
N GLY A 76 -7.53 5.27 5.82
CA GLY A 76 -8.35 4.90 6.97
C GLY A 76 -9.18 3.62 6.79
N GLY A 77 -8.78 2.76 5.84
CA GLY A 77 -9.38 1.45 5.60
C GLY A 77 -8.75 0.32 6.39
N THR A 78 -9.43 -0.82 6.43
CA THR A 78 -8.99 -2.05 7.10
C THR A 78 -8.84 -3.23 6.14
N HIS A 79 -9.53 -3.17 4.99
CA HIS A 79 -9.52 -4.22 3.97
C HIS A 79 -9.25 -3.63 2.59
N VAL A 80 -8.59 -4.41 1.73
CA VAL A 80 -8.34 -4.07 0.33
C VAL A 80 -8.72 -5.26 -0.54
N VAL A 81 -9.60 -5.05 -1.51
CA VAL A 81 -9.84 -6.02 -2.58
C VAL A 81 -8.88 -5.74 -3.73
N SER A 82 -8.01 -6.68 -4.07
CA SER A 82 -7.03 -6.54 -5.15
C SER A 82 -6.64 -7.88 -5.78
N PRO A 83 -6.44 -7.95 -7.11
CA PRO A 83 -5.95 -9.15 -7.79
C PRO A 83 -4.52 -9.54 -7.38
N VAL A 84 -3.76 -8.64 -6.73
CA VAL A 84 -2.42 -8.92 -6.21
C VAL A 84 -2.44 -10.01 -5.12
N ALA A 85 -3.56 -10.15 -4.41
CA ALA A 85 -3.72 -11.18 -3.38
C ALA A 85 -3.93 -12.59 -3.97
N THR A 86 -4.27 -12.72 -5.25
CA THR A 86 -4.45 -14.03 -5.89
C THR A 86 -3.09 -14.70 -6.10
N HIS A 87 -2.99 -15.99 -5.79
CA HIS A 87 -1.77 -16.77 -5.98
C HIS A 87 -1.32 -16.86 -7.45
N THR A 88 -2.23 -16.66 -8.40
CA THR A 88 -1.98 -16.70 -9.85
C THR A 88 -1.68 -15.33 -10.46
N TRP A 89 -1.43 -14.30 -9.64
CA TRP A 89 -1.14 -12.95 -10.11
C TRP A 89 0.14 -12.90 -10.97
N LYS A 90 0.05 -12.25 -12.14
CA LYS A 90 1.14 -12.17 -13.14
C LYS A 90 1.64 -10.75 -13.43
N GLY A 91 1.35 -9.79 -12.54
CA GLY A 91 1.79 -8.41 -12.71
C GLY A 91 0.96 -7.44 -13.57
N PRO A 92 -0.23 -7.77 -14.15
CA PRO A 92 -0.89 -6.81 -15.04
C PRO A 92 -1.59 -5.65 -14.32
N SER A 93 -2.00 -5.84 -13.06
CA SER A 93 -2.70 -4.81 -12.29
C SER A 93 -2.37 -4.90 -10.81
N THR A 94 -2.06 -3.75 -10.22
CA THR A 94 -1.83 -3.53 -8.79
C THR A 94 -2.93 -2.64 -8.18
N ALA A 95 -4.03 -2.44 -8.90
CA ALA A 95 -5.17 -1.67 -8.39
C ALA A 95 -5.81 -2.38 -7.19
N GLY A 96 -6.38 -1.59 -6.27
CA GLY A 96 -7.10 -2.11 -5.12
C GLY A 96 -8.23 -1.18 -4.69
N THR A 97 -9.33 -1.76 -4.23
CA THR A 97 -10.46 -1.03 -3.65
C THR A 97 -10.40 -1.15 -2.14
N VAL A 98 -10.37 -0.02 -1.44
CA VAL A 98 -10.24 0.04 0.02
C VAL A 98 -11.62 0.04 0.67
N TYR A 99 -11.77 -0.78 1.69
CA TYR A 99 -12.97 -0.89 2.52
C TYR A 99 -12.64 -0.63 3.99
N LYS A 100 -13.61 -0.04 4.67
CA LYS A 100 -13.65 0.09 6.12
C LYS A 100 -14.73 -0.82 6.67
N CYS A 101 -14.26 -1.95 7.18
CA CYS A 101 -14.85 -2.69 8.27
C CYS A 101 -14.26 -2.11 9.57
#